data_AF-A0A8H4V702-F1
#
_entry.id   AF-A0A8H4V702-F1
#
_cell.length_a   1.000
_cell.length_b   1.000
_cell.length_c   1.000
_cell.angle_alpha   90.00
_cell.angle_beta   90.00
_cell.angle_gamma   90.00
#
_symmetry.space_group_name_H-M   'P 1'
#
loop_
_entity.id
_entity.type
_entity.pdbx_description
1 polymer ?
#
loop_
_entity_poly.entity_id
_entity_poly.type
_entity_poly.pdbx_seq_one_letter_code
_entity_poly.pdbx_strand_id
1 'polypeptide(L)'
;MSRDWNRGRISRDPGTGKVRFALNTKEQLPGITKTWHPVRVDHLELQRGERLGAMVYEATCPRFASTVVIKYACFPWEVQYLDKETAAYELLEGHGIGPPFLAHLTEEGRVIGFVVGLVADFRHASPDDFHLCRDALATLHDLGFTHGDINKHNFLIHDGRATLIDFESVSRAGASEQKDELDRLMGELLDTSGRGGFVVVEAEDDSP
;
A
#
# COMPACT_ATOMS: atom_id res chain seq x y z
N MET A 1 1.57 -3.96 26.94
CA MET A 1 2.90 -3.54 27.44
C MET A 1 3.72 -3.13 26.23
N SER A 2 4.08 -1.85 26.11
CA SER A 2 4.97 -1.39 25.02
C SER A 2 6.33 -2.04 25.23
N ARG A 3 6.77 -2.89 24.30
CA ARG A 3 8.10 -3.48 24.36
C ARG A 3 9.08 -2.57 23.63
N ASP A 4 10.26 -2.38 24.19
CA ASP A 4 11.30 -1.51 23.61
C ASP A 4 12.11 -2.24 22.53
N TRP A 5 12.15 -1.68 21.32
CA TRP A 5 12.95 -2.15 20.19
C TRP A 5 14.43 -1.83 20.41
N ASN A 6 15.33 -2.69 19.92
CA ASN A 6 16.76 -2.39 19.91
C ASN A 6 17.10 -1.63 18.63
N ARG A 7 17.63 -0.41 18.76
CA ARG A 7 18.21 0.34 17.65
C ARG A 7 19.73 0.17 17.66
N GLY A 8 20.24 -0.50 16.63
CA GLY A 8 21.67 -0.64 16.39
C GLY A 8 22.21 0.42 15.43
N ARG A 9 23.36 1.04 15.73
CA ARG A 9 24.12 1.81 14.74
C ARG A 9 25.34 1.01 14.30
N ILE A 10 25.43 0.73 13.00
CA ILE A 10 26.62 0.13 12.38
C ILE A 10 27.52 1.25 11.89
N SER A 11 28.82 1.18 12.19
CA SER A 11 29.82 2.10 11.66
C SER A 11 31.14 1.39 11.37
N ARG A 12 31.99 2.01 10.55
CA ARG A 12 33.38 1.56 10.39
C ARG A 12 34.23 2.20 11.48
N ASP A 13 35.07 1.38 12.09
CA ASP A 13 36.08 1.85 13.03
C ASP A 13 37.11 2.74 12.30
N PRO A 14 37.38 3.96 12.78
CA PRO A 14 38.26 4.90 12.07
C PRO A 14 39.72 4.43 11.96
N GLY A 15 40.20 3.61 12.90
CA GLY A 15 41.59 3.15 12.93
C GLY A 15 41.82 1.85 12.16
N THR A 16 40.83 0.96 12.14
CA THR A 16 40.96 -0.39 11.57
C THR A 16 40.12 -0.61 10.31
N GLY A 17 39.18 0.30 10.00
CA GLY A 17 38.24 0.17 8.87
C GLY A 17 37.18 -0.92 9.03
N LYS A 18 37.23 -1.70 10.12
CA LYS A 18 36.34 -2.82 10.39
C LYS A 18 34.94 -2.36 10.79
N VAL A 19 33.93 -3.11 10.38
CA VAL A 19 32.53 -2.86 10.76
C VAL A 19 32.36 -3.19 12.25
N ARG A 20 31.72 -2.28 12.99
CA ARG A 20 31.39 -2.45 14.41
C ARG A 20 29.97 -1.99 14.72
N PHE A 21 29.38 -2.56 15.78
CA PHE A 21 28.18 -2.01 16.41
C PHE A 21 28.59 -0.88 17.35
N ALA A 22 28.20 0.35 17.02
CA ALA A 22 28.63 1.56 17.71
C ALA A 22 27.66 2.04 18.80
N LEU A 23 26.39 1.62 18.74
CA LEU A 23 25.36 2.01 19.71
C LEU A 23 24.26 0.94 19.75
N ASN A 24 23.74 0.69 20.95
CA ASN A 24 22.49 -0.04 21.17
C ASN A 24 21.60 0.83 22.09
N THR A 25 20.52 1.37 21.56
CA THR A 25 19.51 2.11 22.36
C THR A 25 18.17 1.42 22.27
N LYS A 26 17.37 1.60 23.32
CA LYS A 26 15.95 1.24 23.29
C LYS A 26 15.15 2.32 22.57
N GLU A 27 14.28 1.93 21.67
CA GLU A 27 13.43 2.83 20.88
C GLU A 27 11.99 2.28 20.80
N GLN A 28 11.02 3.18 20.79
CA GLN A 28 9.64 2.85 20.48
C GLN A 28 9.41 3.17 19.00
N LEU A 29 9.14 2.13 18.21
CA LEU A 29 8.84 2.31 16.79
C LEU A 29 7.37 2.71 16.60
N PRO A 30 7.06 3.65 15.70
CA PRO A 30 5.68 4.02 15.42
C PRO A 30 4.93 2.83 14.81
N GLY A 31 3.64 2.73 15.11
CA GLY A 31 2.74 1.77 14.48
C GLY A 31 1.51 2.46 13.94
N ILE A 32 0.81 1.80 13.05
CA ILE A 32 -0.50 2.25 12.55
C ILE A 32 -1.45 2.32 13.74
N THR A 33 -2.16 3.45 13.85
CA THR A 33 -3.08 3.75 14.94
C THR A 33 -4.54 3.56 14.56
N LYS A 34 -4.86 3.63 13.25
CA LYS A 34 -6.20 3.45 12.70
C LYS A 34 -6.59 1.97 12.61
N THR A 35 -6.69 1.28 13.74
CA THR A 35 -6.86 -0.17 13.78
C THR A 35 -8.31 -0.59 14.00
N TRP A 36 -9.16 -0.39 12.98
CA TRP A 36 -10.61 -0.67 13.06
C TRP A 36 -10.96 -2.16 12.87
N HIS A 37 -10.31 -2.83 11.91
CA HIS A 37 -10.59 -4.23 11.62
C HIS A 37 -10.22 -5.16 12.81
N PRO A 38 -11.07 -6.13 13.19
CA PRO A 38 -10.85 -6.94 14.39
C PRO A 38 -9.75 -8.00 14.23
N VAL A 39 -9.51 -8.45 13.00
CA VAL A 39 -8.51 -9.51 12.72
C VAL A 39 -7.11 -8.92 12.68
N ARG A 40 -6.19 -9.60 13.38
CA ARG A 40 -4.75 -9.34 13.37
C ARG A 40 -4.01 -10.62 12.98
N VAL A 41 -2.98 -10.48 12.16
CA VAL A 41 -2.07 -11.56 11.73
C VAL A 41 -0.65 -11.13 12.05
N ASP A 42 0.13 -11.99 12.71
CA ASP A 42 1.57 -11.73 12.89
C ASP A 42 2.30 -11.93 11.56
N HIS A 43 3.21 -11.03 11.21
CA HIS A 43 3.98 -11.12 9.98
C HIS A 43 4.80 -12.42 9.83
N LEU A 44 5.12 -13.09 10.94
CA LEU A 44 5.78 -14.41 10.93
C LEU A 44 4.85 -15.56 10.54
N GLU A 45 3.53 -15.34 10.55
CA GLU A 45 2.54 -16.32 10.06
C GLU A 45 2.45 -16.32 8.52
N LEU A 46 3.04 -15.33 7.86
CA LEU A 46 2.96 -15.14 6.41
C LEU A 46 4.24 -15.61 5.71
N GLN A 47 4.06 -16.33 4.61
CA GLN A 47 5.13 -16.58 3.66
C GLN A 47 5.03 -15.56 2.52
N ARG A 48 6.02 -14.66 2.45
CA ARG A 48 6.12 -13.61 1.43
C ARG A 48 6.36 -14.23 0.05
N GLY A 49 5.58 -13.79 -0.93
CA GLY A 49 5.70 -14.12 -2.34
C GLY A 49 6.35 -12.99 -3.14
N GLU A 50 5.82 -12.75 -4.34
CA GLU A 50 6.35 -11.73 -5.26
C GLU A 50 6.19 -10.30 -4.71
N ARG A 51 7.10 -9.41 -5.12
CA ARG A 51 7.02 -7.99 -4.80
C ARG A 51 6.17 -7.28 -5.85
N LEU A 52 5.04 -6.74 -5.41
CA LEU A 52 4.10 -5.99 -6.25
C LEU A 52 4.28 -4.47 -6.19
N GLY A 53 5.20 -3.96 -5.38
CA GLY A 53 5.44 -2.52 -5.27
C GLY A 53 6.36 -2.16 -4.12
N ALA A 54 6.57 -0.85 -3.93
CA ALA A 54 7.15 -0.36 -2.70
C ALA A 54 6.21 -0.73 -1.54
N MET A 55 6.72 -1.44 -0.53
CA MET A 55 5.95 -1.94 0.62
C MET A 55 4.88 -3.01 0.33
N VAL A 56 4.60 -3.34 -0.94
CA VAL A 56 3.51 -4.24 -1.36
C VAL A 56 4.07 -5.58 -1.84
N TYR A 57 3.54 -6.68 -1.30
CA TYR A 57 3.94 -8.04 -1.65
C TYR A 57 2.73 -8.97 -1.70
N GLU A 58 2.82 -10.00 -2.52
CA GLU A 58 1.98 -11.18 -2.31
C GLU A 58 2.41 -11.92 -1.04
N ALA A 59 1.46 -12.63 -0.43
CA ALA A 59 1.76 -13.55 0.64
C ALA A 59 0.75 -14.70 0.70
N THR A 60 1.18 -15.81 1.28
CA THR A 60 0.29 -16.90 1.70
C THR A 60 0.29 -17.01 3.21
N CYS A 61 -0.84 -17.39 3.81
CA CYS A 61 -0.96 -17.63 5.24
C CYS A 61 -2.01 -18.71 5.47
N PRO A 62 -1.79 -19.68 6.39
CA PRO A 62 -2.75 -20.74 6.68
C PRO A 62 -4.16 -20.26 7.08
N ARG A 63 -4.30 -18.99 7.46
CA ARG A 63 -5.60 -18.37 7.84
C ARG A 63 -6.42 -17.92 6.64
N PHE A 64 -5.83 -17.82 5.46
CA PHE A 64 -6.50 -17.42 4.23
C PHE A 64 -6.48 -18.57 3.23
N ALA A 65 -7.60 -18.78 2.53
CA ALA A 65 -7.74 -19.88 1.58
C ALA A 65 -6.92 -19.67 0.29
N SER A 66 -6.56 -18.42 -0.02
CA SER A 66 -5.89 -18.02 -1.24
C SER A 66 -4.74 -17.05 -0.93
N THR A 67 -3.89 -16.79 -1.93
CA THR A 67 -2.90 -15.71 -1.90
C THR A 67 -3.58 -14.37 -1.57
N VAL A 68 -2.92 -13.58 -0.74
CA VAL A 68 -3.34 -12.24 -0.32
C VAL A 68 -2.25 -11.24 -0.67
N VAL A 69 -2.58 -9.95 -0.59
CA VAL A 69 -1.60 -8.87 -0.71
C VAL A 69 -1.36 -8.28 0.67
N ILE A 70 -0.10 -8.08 1.01
CA ILE A 70 0.33 -7.38 2.22
C ILE A 70 0.97 -6.05 1.85
N LYS A 71 0.62 -4.99 2.57
CA LYS A 71 1.30 -3.68 2.50
C LYS A 71 1.76 -3.30 3.89
N TYR A 72 3.05 -3.04 4.07
CA TYR A 72 3.60 -2.75 5.40
C TYR A 72 4.81 -1.81 5.38
N ALA A 73 4.93 -1.01 6.44
CA ALA A 73 5.99 -0.04 6.60
C ALA A 73 7.32 -0.74 6.89
N CYS A 74 8.30 -0.53 6.02
CA CYS A 74 9.70 -0.93 6.24
C CYS A 74 10.44 0.13 7.07
N PHE A 75 9.97 1.38 7.04
CA PHE A 75 10.57 2.50 7.75
C PHE A 75 9.56 3.29 8.61
N PRO A 76 10.00 3.94 9.70
CA PRO A 76 9.12 4.70 10.59
C PRO A 76 8.30 5.80 9.90
N TRP A 77 8.87 6.48 8.91
CA TRP A 77 8.19 7.56 8.19
C TRP A 77 7.11 7.07 7.22
N GLU A 78 7.09 5.77 6.88
CA GLU A 78 6.08 5.18 6.00
C GLU A 78 4.75 4.93 6.73
N VAL A 79 4.81 4.79 8.06
CA VAL A 79 3.64 4.48 8.90
C VAL A 79 2.50 5.48 8.71
N GLN A 80 2.81 6.76 8.51
CA GLN A 80 1.78 7.80 8.32
C GLN A 80 0.96 7.60 7.04
N TYR A 81 1.55 7.04 5.97
CA TYR A 81 0.85 6.79 4.72
C TYR A 81 -0.10 5.61 4.87
N LEU A 82 0.37 4.54 5.50
CA LEU A 82 -0.47 3.37 5.81
C LEU A 82 -1.57 3.69 6.83
N ASP A 83 -1.35 4.64 7.75
CA ASP A 83 -2.39 5.09 8.69
C ASP A 83 -3.53 5.81 7.94
N LYS A 84 -3.21 6.64 6.94
CA LYS A 84 -4.20 7.26 6.06
C LYS A 84 -4.94 6.23 5.23
N GLU A 85 -4.21 5.31 4.59
CA GLU A 85 -4.82 4.30 3.75
C GLU A 85 -5.72 3.35 4.54
N THR A 86 -5.31 2.97 5.76
CA THR A 86 -6.14 2.13 6.64
C THR A 86 -7.43 2.85 7.06
N ALA A 87 -7.36 4.16 7.33
CA ALA A 87 -8.55 4.97 7.60
C ALA A 87 -9.45 5.10 6.36
N ALA A 88 -8.86 5.19 5.16
CA ALA A 88 -9.64 5.17 3.93
C ALA A 88 -10.36 3.84 3.74
N TYR A 89 -9.69 2.70 3.96
CA TYR A 89 -10.34 1.39 3.94
C TYR A 89 -11.51 1.30 4.94
N GLU A 90 -11.39 1.88 6.14
CA GLU A 90 -12.49 1.94 7.12
C GLU A 90 -13.74 2.64 6.55
N LEU A 91 -13.53 3.76 5.86
CA LEU A 91 -14.60 4.58 5.30
C LEU A 91 -15.25 3.94 4.06
N LEU A 92 -14.46 3.17 3.30
CA LEU A 92 -14.88 2.57 2.03
C LEU A 92 -15.37 1.11 2.19
N GLU A 93 -15.25 0.54 3.38
CA GLU A 93 -15.65 -0.84 3.68
C GLU A 93 -17.08 -1.13 3.22
N GLY A 94 -17.27 -2.26 2.52
CA GLY A 94 -18.58 -2.69 2.01
C GLY A 94 -19.07 -2.03 0.71
N HIS A 95 -18.34 -1.08 0.13
CA HIS A 95 -18.76 -0.38 -1.10
C HIS A 95 -18.19 -1.01 -2.39
N GLY A 96 -17.28 -1.99 -2.28
CA GLY A 96 -16.72 -2.69 -3.44
C GLY A 96 -15.81 -1.83 -4.34
N ILE A 97 -15.28 -0.72 -3.79
CA ILE A 97 -14.39 0.22 -4.50
C ILE A 97 -12.96 -0.36 -4.61
N GLY A 98 -12.47 -0.92 -3.50
CA GLY A 98 -11.14 -1.52 -3.40
C GLY A 98 -11.17 -3.01 -3.08
N PRO A 99 -9.99 -3.65 -3.02
CA PRO A 99 -9.87 -5.02 -2.54
C PRO A 99 -10.38 -5.15 -1.08
N PRO A 100 -10.93 -6.30 -0.67
CA PRO A 100 -11.44 -6.46 0.69
C PRO A 100 -10.30 -6.37 1.71
N PHE A 101 -10.49 -5.59 2.77
CA PHE A 101 -9.56 -5.51 3.90
C PHE A 101 -9.72 -6.75 4.78
N LEU A 102 -8.67 -7.54 4.93
CA LEU A 102 -8.75 -8.87 5.57
C LEU A 102 -8.19 -8.89 6.99
N ALA A 103 -7.14 -8.12 7.27
CA ALA A 103 -6.51 -8.07 8.60
C ALA A 103 -5.54 -6.90 8.74
N HIS A 104 -5.28 -6.50 9.99
CA HIS A 104 -4.08 -5.74 10.33
C HIS A 104 -2.87 -6.67 10.39
N LEU A 105 -1.75 -6.23 9.83
CA LEU A 105 -0.47 -6.93 9.91
C LEU A 105 0.30 -6.45 11.14
N THR A 106 0.78 -7.38 11.95
CA THR A 106 1.44 -7.08 13.22
C THR A 106 2.85 -7.64 13.31
N GLU A 107 3.68 -6.97 14.10
CA GLU A 107 5.02 -7.40 14.49
C GLU A 107 5.17 -7.15 16.00
N GLU A 108 5.29 -8.22 16.80
CA GLU A 108 5.34 -8.13 18.27
C GLU A 108 4.18 -7.29 18.86
N GLY A 109 2.99 -7.41 18.25
CA GLY A 109 1.76 -6.70 18.65
C GLY A 109 1.64 -5.25 18.12
N ARG A 110 2.72 -4.65 17.59
CA ARG A 110 2.66 -3.36 16.87
C ARG A 110 2.03 -3.58 15.50
N VAL A 111 1.09 -2.73 15.10
CA VAL A 111 0.55 -2.78 13.72
C VAL A 111 1.52 -2.09 12.78
N ILE A 112 1.99 -2.82 11.78
CA ILE A 112 3.00 -2.35 10.81
C ILE A 112 2.44 -2.21 9.40
N GLY A 113 1.25 -2.71 9.15
CA GLY A 113 0.64 -2.76 7.84
C GLY A 113 -0.72 -3.43 7.87
N PHE A 114 -1.17 -3.89 6.72
CA PHE A 114 -2.44 -4.58 6.55
C PHE A 114 -2.37 -5.65 5.46
N VAL A 115 -3.42 -6.48 5.44
CA VAL A 115 -3.64 -7.56 4.48
C VAL A 115 -4.94 -7.29 3.73
N VAL A 116 -4.90 -7.36 2.40
CA VAL A 116 -6.07 -7.24 1.54
C VAL A 116 -6.18 -8.44 0.59
N GLY A 117 -7.38 -8.65 0.04
CA GLY A 117 -7.57 -9.67 -1.00
C GLY A 117 -6.73 -9.38 -2.24
N LEU A 118 -6.22 -10.43 -2.88
CA LEU A 118 -5.62 -10.33 -4.20
C LEU A 118 -6.72 -10.16 -5.26
N VAL A 119 -6.60 -9.15 -6.11
CA VAL A 119 -7.38 -9.06 -7.35
C VAL A 119 -6.65 -9.91 -8.37
N ALA A 120 -7.24 -11.02 -8.80
CA ALA A 120 -6.62 -11.94 -9.77
C ALA A 120 -6.90 -11.48 -11.21
N ASP A 121 -6.07 -11.96 -12.15
CA ASP A 121 -6.25 -11.77 -13.60
C ASP A 121 -6.44 -10.32 -14.03
N PHE A 122 -5.86 -9.39 -13.27
CA PHE A 122 -5.96 -7.97 -13.55
C PHE A 122 -4.90 -7.51 -14.54
N ARG A 123 -5.18 -6.36 -15.15
CA ARG A 123 -4.16 -5.49 -15.75
C ARG A 123 -4.35 -4.06 -15.26
N HIS A 124 -3.31 -3.25 -15.35
CA HIS A 124 -3.48 -1.82 -15.13
C HIS A 124 -4.35 -1.18 -16.21
N ALA A 125 -4.98 -0.06 -15.87
CA ALA A 125 -5.83 0.67 -16.80
C ALA A 125 -5.05 1.24 -17.98
N SER A 126 -5.78 1.40 -19.07
CA SER A 126 -5.38 2.09 -20.28
C SER A 126 -6.43 3.16 -20.63
N PRO A 127 -6.17 4.06 -21.59
CA PRO A 127 -7.16 5.02 -22.06
C PRO A 127 -8.49 4.39 -22.51
N ASP A 128 -8.46 3.15 -23.03
CA ASP A 128 -9.66 2.43 -23.49
C ASP A 128 -10.58 2.04 -22.31
N ASP A 129 -10.07 2.03 -21.09
CA ASP A 129 -10.81 1.69 -19.87
C ASP A 129 -11.46 2.91 -19.20
N PHE A 130 -11.49 4.07 -19.88
CA PHE A 130 -12.00 5.32 -19.32
C PHE A 130 -13.36 5.16 -18.65
N HIS A 131 -14.29 4.44 -19.28
CA HIS A 131 -15.62 4.23 -18.72
C HIS A 131 -15.58 3.41 -17.42
N LEU A 132 -14.76 2.36 -17.35
CA LEU A 132 -14.62 1.54 -16.14
C LEU A 132 -13.99 2.34 -15.00
N CYS A 133 -12.94 3.11 -15.31
CA CYS A 133 -12.25 3.95 -14.33
C CYS A 133 -13.16 5.07 -13.81
N ARG A 134 -13.93 5.70 -14.71
CA ARG A 134 -14.94 6.69 -14.34
C ARG A 134 -15.99 6.10 -13.41
N ASP A 135 -16.51 4.91 -13.72
CA ASP A 135 -17.59 4.32 -12.93
C ASP A 135 -17.11 3.93 -11.52
N ALA A 136 -15.85 3.47 -11.40
CA ALA A 136 -15.21 3.27 -10.11
C ALA A 136 -15.03 4.59 -9.32
N LEU A 137 -14.58 5.67 -9.98
CA LEU A 137 -14.49 6.99 -9.34
C LEU A 137 -15.86 7.56 -8.97
N ALA A 138 -16.89 7.36 -9.79
CA ALA A 138 -18.25 7.81 -9.48
C ALA A 138 -18.75 7.18 -8.18
N THR A 139 -18.46 5.89 -7.97
CA THR A 139 -18.79 5.20 -6.71
C THR A 139 -18.09 5.83 -5.51
N LEU A 140 -16.83 6.24 -5.66
CA LEU A 140 -16.09 6.97 -4.61
C LEU A 140 -16.64 8.39 -4.40
N HIS A 141 -17.01 9.09 -5.48
CA HIS A 141 -17.56 10.44 -5.45
C HIS A 141 -18.95 10.49 -4.79
N ASP A 142 -19.78 9.48 -5.01
CA ASP A 142 -21.10 9.34 -4.37
C ASP A 142 -20.99 9.26 -2.83
N LEU A 143 -19.84 8.80 -2.32
CA LEU A 143 -19.53 8.77 -0.89
C LEU A 143 -18.97 10.11 -0.35
N GLY A 144 -18.76 11.10 -1.21
CA GLY A 144 -18.23 12.42 -0.85
C GLY A 144 -16.70 12.48 -0.76
N PHE A 145 -16.00 11.63 -1.51
CA PHE A 145 -14.53 11.56 -1.52
C PHE A 145 -13.96 11.75 -2.93
N THR A 146 -12.67 12.08 -3.00
CA THR A 146 -11.81 11.93 -4.19
C THR A 146 -10.70 10.95 -3.88
N HIS A 147 -10.12 10.32 -4.90
CA HIS A 147 -8.98 9.40 -4.75
C HIS A 147 -7.67 10.15 -4.47
N GLY A 148 -7.47 11.28 -5.15
CA GLY A 148 -6.30 12.15 -5.01
C GLY A 148 -5.09 11.73 -5.87
N ASP A 149 -4.94 10.44 -6.18
CA ASP A 149 -3.90 9.92 -7.08
C ASP A 149 -4.48 8.93 -8.11
N ILE A 150 -5.13 9.48 -9.15
CA ILE A 150 -5.85 8.70 -10.18
C ILE A 150 -4.95 8.28 -11.36
N ASN A 151 -3.68 7.97 -11.10
CA ASN A 151 -2.80 7.44 -12.12
C ASN A 151 -3.26 6.03 -12.57
N LYS A 152 -2.95 5.64 -13.81
CA LYS A 152 -3.41 4.37 -14.40
C LYS A 152 -3.00 3.09 -13.65
N HIS A 153 -1.95 3.15 -12.83
CA HIS A 153 -1.48 2.00 -12.06
C HIS A 153 -2.36 1.73 -10.83
N ASN A 154 -3.10 2.75 -10.35
CA ASN A 154 -4.03 2.63 -9.23
C ASN A 154 -5.42 2.10 -9.64
N PHE A 155 -5.62 1.76 -10.92
CA PHE A 155 -6.81 1.09 -11.43
C PHE A 155 -6.47 -0.32 -11.88
N LEU A 156 -7.07 -1.32 -11.23
CA LEU A 156 -6.96 -2.73 -11.60
C LEU A 156 -8.18 -3.12 -12.43
N ILE A 157 -7.97 -3.37 -13.72
CA ILE A 157 -9.03 -3.78 -14.65
C ILE A 157 -9.13 -5.30 -14.65
N HIS A 158 -10.30 -5.81 -14.30
CA HIS A 158 -10.60 -7.25 -14.28
C HIS A 158 -12.13 -7.45 -14.39
N ASP A 159 -12.58 -8.58 -14.95
CA ASP A 159 -14.00 -8.96 -15.02
C ASP A 159 -14.96 -7.86 -15.53
N GLY A 160 -14.49 -7.02 -16.45
CA GLY A 160 -15.28 -5.91 -17.00
C GLY A 160 -15.54 -4.75 -16.03
N ARG A 161 -14.75 -4.61 -14.97
CA ARG A 161 -14.80 -3.50 -14.01
C ARG A 161 -13.40 -2.98 -13.66
N ALA A 162 -13.35 -1.85 -12.96
CA ALA A 162 -12.14 -1.32 -12.36
C ALA A 162 -12.23 -1.40 -10.83
N THR A 163 -11.14 -1.81 -10.18
CA THR A 163 -10.96 -1.75 -8.72
C THR A 163 -9.85 -0.75 -8.41
N LEU A 164 -10.13 0.19 -7.51
CA LEU A 164 -9.17 1.21 -7.06
C LEU A 164 -8.24 0.62 -5.98
N ILE A 165 -7.00 1.07 -5.97
CA ILE A 165 -6.01 0.77 -4.94
C ILE A 165 -5.22 2.02 -4.57
N ASP A 166 -4.45 1.94 -3.48
CA ASP A 166 -3.58 3.02 -2.99
C ASP A 166 -4.33 4.25 -2.47
N PHE A 167 -5.13 4.02 -1.43
CA PHE A 167 -6.05 5.02 -0.88
C PHE A 167 -5.39 6.05 0.06
N GLU A 168 -4.06 6.15 0.09
CA GLU A 168 -3.36 7.06 1.01
C GLU A 168 -3.65 8.56 0.77
N SER A 169 -4.10 8.87 -0.45
CA SER A 169 -4.45 10.24 -0.89
C SER A 169 -5.96 10.54 -0.83
N VAL A 170 -6.78 9.56 -0.43
CA VAL A 170 -8.23 9.73 -0.36
C VAL A 170 -8.57 10.85 0.62
N SER A 171 -9.47 11.74 0.18
CA SER A 171 -9.87 12.90 0.97
C SER A 171 -11.34 13.24 0.74
N ARG A 172 -11.98 13.86 1.75
CA ARG A 172 -13.34 14.39 1.59
C ARG A 172 -13.32 15.52 0.56
N ALA A 173 -14.30 15.51 -0.33
CA ALA A 173 -14.37 16.40 -1.46
C ALA A 173 -15.80 16.89 -1.70
N GLY A 174 -15.94 18.12 -2.19
CA GLY A 174 -17.20 18.64 -2.71
C GLY A 174 -17.35 18.34 -4.20
N ALA A 175 -18.48 18.76 -4.75
CA ALA A 175 -18.79 18.55 -6.17
C ALA A 175 -17.76 19.18 -7.13
N SER A 176 -17.09 20.27 -6.72
CA SER A 176 -16.06 20.90 -7.55
C SER A 176 -14.81 20.04 -7.64
N GLU A 177 -14.29 19.57 -6.51
CA GLU A 177 -13.08 18.76 -6.47
C GLU A 177 -13.28 17.39 -7.14
N GLN A 178 -14.47 16.80 -6.98
CA GLN A 178 -14.88 15.57 -7.66
C GLN A 178 -14.94 15.75 -9.17
N LYS A 179 -15.55 16.85 -9.63
CA LYS A 179 -15.57 17.20 -11.05
C LYS A 179 -14.15 17.39 -11.59
N ASP A 180 -13.28 18.09 -10.85
CA ASP A 180 -11.90 18.32 -11.27
C ASP A 180 -11.08 17.02 -11.33
N GLU A 181 -11.32 16.06 -10.44
CA GLU A 181 -10.72 14.73 -10.52
C GLU A 181 -11.20 13.97 -11.76
N LEU A 182 -12.50 13.98 -12.03
CA LEU A 182 -13.06 13.31 -13.19
C LEU A 182 -12.61 13.94 -14.52
N ASP A 183 -12.57 15.27 -14.60
CA ASP A 183 -12.15 16.00 -15.79
C ASP A 183 -10.66 15.73 -16.14
N ARG A 184 -9.83 15.36 -15.14
CA ARG A 184 -8.42 14.97 -15.33
C ARG A 184 -8.22 13.51 -15.73
N LEU A 185 -9.21 12.63 -15.52
CA LEU A 185 -9.06 11.18 -15.65
C LEU A 185 -8.46 10.75 -16.99
N MET A 186 -8.95 11.28 -18.12
CA MET A 186 -8.43 10.89 -19.42
C MET A 186 -6.95 11.28 -19.60
N GLY A 187 -6.56 12.45 -19.10
CA GLY A 187 -5.16 12.88 -19.13
C GLY A 187 -4.25 11.97 -18.30
N GLU A 188 -4.75 11.48 -17.18
CA GLU A 188 -4.02 10.59 -16.26
C GLU A 188 -3.86 9.17 -16.83
N LEU A 189 -4.87 8.67 -17.56
CA LEU A 189 -4.78 7.40 -18.27
C LEU A 189 -3.81 7.47 -19.47
N LEU A 190 -3.69 8.65 -20.09
CA LEU A 190 -2.76 8.91 -21.19
C LEU A 190 -1.32 9.17 -20.74
N ASP A 191 -1.07 9.36 -19.44
CA ASP A 191 0.27 9.71 -18.96
C ASP A 191 1.29 8.59 -19.25
N THR A 192 2.45 9.02 -19.74
CA THR A 192 3.59 8.18 -20.12
C THR A 192 4.83 8.47 -19.28
N SER A 193 4.73 9.36 -18.28
CA SER A 193 5.85 9.76 -17.42
C SER A 193 6.44 8.60 -16.57
N GLY A 194 5.69 7.51 -16.43
CA GLY A 194 6.04 6.40 -15.55
C GLY A 194 5.65 6.64 -14.08
N ARG A 195 4.95 7.74 -13.77
CA ARG A 195 4.39 7.98 -12.44
C ARG A 195 3.48 6.82 -12.00
N GLY A 196 3.76 6.27 -10.82
CA GLY A 196 3.06 5.10 -10.27
C GLY A 196 3.52 3.76 -10.85
N GLY A 197 4.40 3.76 -11.86
CA GLY A 197 4.99 2.55 -12.44
C GLY A 197 6.27 2.12 -11.72
N PHE A 198 6.63 0.85 -11.85
CA PHE A 198 7.92 0.36 -11.34
C PHE A 198 9.07 0.91 -12.17
N VAL A 199 10.08 1.48 -11.51
CA VAL A 199 11.43 1.51 -12.06
C VAL A 199 12.04 0.15 -11.78
N VAL A 200 12.16 -0.70 -12.80
CA VAL A 200 13.04 -1.87 -12.72
C VAL A 200 14.45 -1.31 -12.62
N VAL A 201 14.99 -1.28 -11.41
CA VAL A 201 16.44 -1.07 -11.24
C VAL A 201 17.05 -2.38 -11.71
N GLU A 202 17.58 -2.40 -12.93
CA GLU A 202 18.40 -3.51 -13.40
C GLU A 202 19.50 -3.71 -12.36
N ALA A 203 19.58 -4.92 -11.82
CA ALA A 203 20.71 -5.28 -10.98
C ALA A 203 21.95 -5.15 -11.87
N GLU A 204 22.83 -4.20 -11.55
CA GLU A 204 24.17 -4.20 -12.14
C GLU A 204 24.79 -5.56 -11.83
N ASP A 205 25.07 -6.29 -12.90
CA ASP A 205 25.71 -7.60 -12.90
C ASP A 205 27.13 -7.43 -12.38
N ASP A 206 27.27 -7.53 -11.05
CA ASP A 206 28.56 -7.55 -10.37
C ASP A 206 29.16 -8.96 -10.55
N SER A 207 29.55 -9.24 -11.80
CA SER A 207 30.36 -10.41 -12.14
C SER A 207 31.82 -10.14 -11.74
N PRO A 208 32.50 -11.12 -11.11
CA PRO A 208 33.75 -10.94 -10.35
C PRO A 208 34.99 -10.56 -11.17
#